data_AF-A0A497JJ46-F1
#
_entry.id   AF-A0A497JJ46-F1
#
_cell.length_a   1.000
_cell.length_b   1.000
_cell.length_c   1.000
_cell.angle_alpha   90.00
_cell.angle_beta   90.00
_cell.angle_gamma   90.00
#
_symmetry.space_group_name_H-M   'P 1'
#
loop_
_entity.id
_entity.type
_entity.pdbx_description
1 polymer ?
#
loop_
_entity_poly.entity_id
_entity_poly.type
_entity_poly.pdbx_seq_one_letter_code
_entity_poly.pdbx_strand_id
1 'polypeptide(L)'
;MVSLSPLYIEEVKYLEKRGKIQVNFRKGEEKISYVEEFYPYISLGGLPGILKKGLPEILPSRLKVKVVEDRIYAKRFSELIKAGNLIAKFFRKQVLLLEPERQFLIEKGWDYFQRFSSELNALNKPILPREYLSIEVIALSNLLKLHPEKIVPIIDNEFEMLEILLENEFFKYGYGILGISKGGIPLYELSMWKKDLYFKIKEKNLGIENIKCSCCKGRSKSSIAKVEILKDGCYLAEPCSKTFSKKFHKQNANKKARMIMKRDFYLKSYPIGPFKAGEKVELLLCDAQKLQESNCAKILSVEENWFCKKEESILVKIVKKLMEKRKSIAKEKRGIKAVSVSKAGLFCENVLQENAYYSLLNAINKYLDRMLFLLPLHICNQASKFYNELIAYELGF
;
A
#
# COMPACT_ATOMS: atom_id res chain seq x y z
N MET A 1 21.05 39.44 12.64
CA MET A 1 20.50 38.33 11.84
C MET A 1 18.99 38.28 12.08
N VAL A 2 18.19 38.60 11.06
CA VAL A 2 16.72 38.53 11.18
C VAL A 2 16.34 37.06 11.33
N SER A 3 15.84 36.69 12.52
CA SER A 3 15.26 35.38 12.78
C SER A 3 14.02 35.23 11.90
N LEU A 4 14.18 34.70 10.70
CA LEU A 4 13.06 34.31 9.84
C LEU A 4 12.32 33.17 10.54
N SER A 5 11.20 33.51 11.18
CA SER A 5 10.23 32.53 11.67
C SER A 5 9.92 31.54 10.54
N PRO A 6 9.97 30.23 10.80
CA PRO A 6 9.87 29.23 9.75
C PRO A 6 8.42 29.11 9.26
N LEU A 7 8.24 29.09 7.94
CA LEU A 7 6.93 29.00 7.26
C LEU A 7 6.50 27.54 7.10
N TYR A 8 5.27 27.18 7.46
CA TYR A 8 4.65 25.85 7.21
C TYR A 8 3.27 25.98 6.57
N ILE A 9 2.73 24.89 6.03
CA ILE A 9 1.39 24.85 5.43
C ILE A 9 0.35 24.74 6.54
N GLU A 10 -0.52 25.73 6.64
CA GLU A 10 -1.69 25.72 7.51
C GLU A 10 -2.86 25.00 6.83
N GLU A 11 -3.12 25.34 5.56
CA GLU A 11 -4.26 24.80 4.83
C GLU A 11 -3.93 24.63 3.35
N VAL A 12 -4.46 23.58 2.74
CA VAL A 12 -4.53 23.44 1.28
C VAL A 12 -6.00 23.32 0.92
N LYS A 13 -6.45 24.10 -0.08
CA LYS A 13 -7.86 24.15 -0.47
C LYS A 13 -8.03 24.21 -1.98
N TYR A 14 -8.89 23.35 -2.51
CA TYR A 14 -9.26 23.37 -3.92
C TYR A 14 -10.40 24.34 -4.20
N LEU A 15 -10.14 25.30 -5.08
CA LEU A 15 -11.12 26.29 -5.54
C LEU A 15 -11.77 25.78 -6.84
N GLU A 16 -12.68 24.83 -6.71
CA GLU A 16 -13.28 24.07 -7.82
C GLU A 16 -13.85 24.93 -8.97
N LYS A 17 -14.57 26.01 -8.64
CA LYS A 17 -15.12 26.93 -9.67
C LYS A 17 -14.02 27.60 -10.50
N ARG A 18 -12.84 27.81 -9.91
CA ARG A 18 -11.69 28.49 -10.52
C ARG A 18 -10.71 27.49 -11.15
N GLY A 19 -10.72 26.22 -10.76
CA GLY A 19 -9.71 25.25 -11.20
C GLY A 19 -8.32 25.60 -10.66
N LYS A 20 -8.29 26.09 -9.42
CA LYS A 20 -7.08 26.56 -8.75
C LYS A 20 -6.95 25.89 -7.40
N ILE A 21 -5.73 25.76 -6.92
CA ILE A 21 -5.47 25.40 -5.53
C ILE A 21 -4.91 26.60 -4.79
N GLN A 22 -5.36 26.78 -3.55
CA GLN A 22 -4.86 27.78 -2.64
C GLN A 22 -4.13 27.07 -1.50
N VAL A 23 -2.89 27.47 -1.25
CA VAL A 23 -2.08 27.01 -0.12
C VAL A 23 -1.89 28.18 0.81
N ASN A 24 -2.41 28.07 2.04
CA ASN A 24 -2.21 29.05 3.08
C ASN A 24 -1.06 28.58 3.95
N PHE A 25 -0.05 29.43 4.04
CA PHE A 25 1.13 29.22 4.87
C PHE A 25 1.07 30.10 6.10
N ARG A 26 1.63 29.62 7.21
CA ARG A 26 1.72 30.36 8.46
C ARG A 26 3.17 30.61 8.88
N LYS A 27 3.44 31.84 9.31
CA LYS A 27 4.72 32.31 9.86
C LYS A 27 4.46 33.11 11.14
N GLY A 28 4.44 32.45 12.29
CA GLY A 28 3.96 33.07 13.52
C GLY A 28 2.48 33.46 13.37
N GLU A 29 2.16 34.75 13.48
CA GLU A 29 0.80 35.29 13.27
C GLU A 29 0.54 35.69 11.81
N GLU A 30 1.58 35.80 10.98
CA GLU A 30 1.44 36.15 9.57
C GLU A 30 0.91 34.97 8.74
N LYS A 31 -0.06 35.24 7.86
CA LYS A 31 -0.54 34.29 6.85
C LYS A 31 -0.13 34.73 5.45
N ILE A 32 0.41 33.80 4.68
CA ILE A 32 0.81 34.02 3.29
C ILE A 32 0.01 33.04 2.43
N SER A 33 -0.68 33.54 1.40
CA SER A 33 -1.44 32.70 0.48
C SER A 33 -0.73 32.56 -0.87
N TYR A 34 -0.61 31.33 -1.33
CA TYR A 34 -0.14 30.96 -2.65
C TYR A 34 -1.29 30.36 -3.46
N VAL A 35 -1.43 30.73 -4.73
CA VAL A 35 -2.49 30.23 -5.60
C VAL A 35 -1.90 29.80 -6.94
N GLU A 36 -2.22 28.58 -7.36
CA GLU A 36 -1.75 27.99 -8.62
C GLU A 36 -2.93 27.34 -9.37
N GLU A 37 -2.84 27.24 -10.69
CA GLU A 37 -3.77 26.41 -11.46
C GLU A 37 -3.57 24.93 -11.12
N PHE A 38 -4.67 24.22 -10.93
CA PHE A 38 -4.61 22.80 -10.59
C PHE A 38 -5.83 22.06 -11.14
N TYR A 39 -5.57 20.96 -11.85
CA TYR A 39 -6.59 20.10 -12.43
C TYR A 39 -6.43 18.70 -11.85
N PRO A 40 -7.30 18.28 -10.91
CA PRO A 40 -7.24 16.93 -10.38
C PRO A 40 -7.48 15.91 -11.49
N TYR A 41 -7.04 14.68 -11.26
CA TYR A 41 -7.20 13.62 -12.23
C TYR A 41 -7.45 12.24 -11.61
N ILE A 42 -7.96 11.35 -12.46
CA ILE A 42 -7.95 9.90 -12.26
C ILE A 42 -6.80 9.33 -13.07
N SER A 43 -5.99 8.47 -12.48
CA SER A 43 -5.04 7.66 -13.24
C SER A 43 -5.70 6.37 -13.76
N LEU A 44 -5.40 6.01 -15.01
CA LEU A 44 -5.88 4.80 -15.67
C LEU A 44 -4.85 3.67 -15.65
N GLY A 45 -3.72 3.84 -14.95
CA GLY A 45 -2.76 2.77 -14.77
C GLY A 45 -3.41 1.57 -14.07
N GLY A 46 -3.07 0.38 -14.54
CA GLY A 46 -3.73 -0.87 -14.14
C GLY A 46 -4.91 -1.27 -15.04
N LEU A 47 -5.42 -0.37 -15.89
CA LEU A 47 -6.39 -0.73 -16.91
C LEU A 47 -5.69 -1.24 -18.18
N PRO A 48 -6.02 -2.44 -18.71
CA PRO A 48 -5.53 -2.90 -20.00
C PRO A 48 -5.81 -1.89 -21.12
N GLY A 49 -4.86 -1.72 -22.06
CA GLY A 49 -4.98 -0.75 -23.15
C GLY A 49 -6.24 -0.93 -24.01
N ILE A 50 -6.71 -2.16 -24.18
CA ILE A 50 -7.95 -2.46 -24.91
C ILE A 50 -9.19 -1.88 -24.21
N LEU A 51 -9.19 -1.89 -22.87
CA LEU A 51 -10.28 -1.34 -22.06
C LEU A 51 -10.22 0.18 -21.98
N LYS A 52 -9.02 0.79 -22.07
CA LYS A 52 -8.86 2.25 -22.18
C LYS A 52 -9.51 2.80 -23.45
N LYS A 53 -9.43 2.07 -24.57
CA LYS A 53 -10.06 2.48 -25.85
C LYS A 53 -11.59 2.58 -25.76
N GLY A 54 -12.24 1.84 -24.86
CA GLY A 54 -13.69 1.91 -24.65
C GLY A 54 -14.15 3.05 -23.72
N LEU A 55 -13.24 3.82 -23.12
CA LEU A 55 -13.61 4.91 -22.20
C LEU A 55 -14.52 5.99 -22.81
N PRO A 56 -14.34 6.42 -24.08
CA PRO A 56 -15.23 7.40 -24.71
C PRO A 56 -16.69 6.94 -24.81
N GLU A 57 -16.93 5.62 -24.90
CA GLU A 57 -18.29 5.05 -24.95
C GLU A 57 -18.92 4.99 -23.55
N ILE A 58 -18.10 4.84 -22.50
CA ILE A 58 -18.53 4.73 -21.11
C ILE A 58 -18.80 6.11 -20.50
N LEU A 59 -17.99 7.11 -20.87
CA LEU A 59 -18.07 8.46 -20.33
C LEU A 59 -19.04 9.30 -21.18
N PRO A 60 -20.18 9.74 -20.63
CA PRO A 60 -21.15 10.53 -21.37
C PRO A 60 -20.52 11.81 -21.89
N SER A 61 -20.85 12.22 -23.12
CA SER A 61 -20.37 13.48 -23.72
C SER A 61 -20.70 14.73 -22.89
N ARG A 62 -21.77 14.67 -22.07
CA ARG A 62 -22.15 15.74 -21.12
C ARG A 62 -21.21 15.88 -19.92
N LEU A 63 -20.40 14.86 -19.62
CA LEU A 63 -19.46 14.88 -18.51
C LEU A 63 -18.26 15.73 -18.91
N LYS A 64 -17.97 16.78 -18.13
CA LYS A 64 -16.92 17.76 -18.47
C LYS A 64 -15.53 17.26 -18.07
N VAL A 65 -15.10 16.17 -18.70
CA VAL A 65 -13.81 15.52 -18.46
C VAL A 65 -12.98 15.50 -19.75
N LYS A 66 -11.66 15.50 -19.59
CA LYS A 66 -10.71 15.36 -20.69
C LYS A 66 -9.85 14.14 -20.45
N VAL A 67 -9.88 13.18 -21.37
CA VAL A 67 -8.99 12.02 -21.35
C VAL A 67 -7.71 12.40 -22.09
N VAL A 68 -6.56 12.29 -21.42
CA VAL A 68 -5.23 12.54 -21.98
C VAL A 68 -4.35 11.37 -21.59
N GLU A 69 -3.91 10.60 -22.57
CA GLU A 69 -3.11 9.38 -22.36
C GLU A 69 -3.75 8.44 -21.32
N ASP A 70 -3.07 8.26 -20.18
CA ASP A 70 -3.44 7.40 -19.07
C ASP A 70 -4.11 8.15 -17.92
N ARG A 71 -4.68 9.33 -18.18
CA ARG A 71 -5.30 10.18 -17.17
C ARG A 71 -6.63 10.79 -17.63
N ILE A 72 -7.54 10.97 -16.69
CA ILE A 72 -8.79 11.70 -16.89
C ILE A 72 -8.76 12.94 -16.02
N TYR A 73 -8.74 14.11 -16.63
CA TYR A 73 -8.72 15.40 -15.97
C TYR A 73 -10.11 16.02 -15.92
N ALA A 74 -10.41 16.77 -14.87
CA ALA A 74 -11.56 17.65 -14.84
C ALA A 74 -11.28 18.90 -14.01
N LYS A 75 -11.93 20.01 -14.37
CA LYS A 75 -11.92 21.23 -13.55
C LYS A 75 -12.78 21.08 -12.28
N ARG A 76 -13.78 20.21 -12.32
CA ARG A 76 -14.67 19.93 -11.19
C ARG A 76 -14.38 18.56 -10.63
N PHE A 77 -14.01 18.47 -9.36
CA PHE A 77 -13.77 17.19 -8.71
C PHE A 77 -15.04 16.32 -8.70
N SER A 78 -16.22 16.95 -8.62
CA SER A 78 -17.50 16.23 -8.74
C SER A 78 -17.66 15.48 -10.07
N GLU A 79 -17.06 15.98 -11.16
CA GLU A 79 -17.10 15.31 -12.46
C GLU A 79 -16.18 14.09 -12.50
N LEU A 80 -15.04 14.12 -11.80
CA LEU A 80 -14.18 12.95 -11.62
C LEU A 80 -14.85 11.89 -10.75
N ILE A 81 -15.56 12.27 -9.69
CA ILE A 81 -16.33 11.30 -8.88
C ILE A 81 -17.33 10.55 -9.76
N LYS A 82 -18.07 11.27 -10.61
CA LYS A 82 -19.00 10.66 -11.57
C LYS A 82 -18.28 9.75 -12.58
N ALA A 83 -17.17 10.22 -13.16
CA ALA A 83 -16.36 9.42 -14.09
C ALA A 83 -15.87 8.12 -13.42
N GLY A 84 -15.30 8.24 -12.22
CA GLY A 84 -14.79 7.12 -11.43
C GLY A 84 -15.86 6.09 -11.12
N ASN A 85 -17.07 6.53 -10.75
CA ASN A 85 -18.21 5.64 -10.49
C ASN A 85 -18.65 4.87 -11.75
N LEU A 86 -18.65 5.52 -12.92
CA LEU A 86 -18.99 4.88 -14.18
C LEU A 86 -17.96 3.82 -14.59
N ILE A 87 -16.67 4.17 -14.49
CA ILE A 87 -15.54 3.27 -14.75
C ILE A 87 -15.61 2.07 -13.79
N ALA A 88 -15.84 2.33 -12.50
CA ALA A 88 -15.93 1.30 -11.48
C ALA A 88 -17.06 0.30 -11.76
N LYS A 89 -18.24 0.82 -12.13
CA LYS A 89 -19.41 0.01 -12.49
C LYS A 89 -19.16 -0.84 -13.73
N PHE A 90 -18.59 -0.24 -14.77
CA PHE A 90 -18.38 -0.92 -16.06
C PHE A 90 -17.32 -2.03 -15.96
N PHE A 91 -16.17 -1.73 -15.34
CA PHE A 91 -15.06 -2.69 -15.26
C PHE A 91 -15.10 -3.59 -14.02
N ARG A 92 -16.04 -3.38 -13.09
CA ARG A 92 -16.09 -4.05 -11.78
C ARG A 92 -14.75 -3.94 -11.05
N LYS A 93 -14.21 -2.71 -11.00
CA LYS A 93 -12.95 -2.36 -10.35
C LYS A 93 -13.16 -1.11 -9.50
N GLN A 94 -12.26 -0.84 -8.56
CA GLN A 94 -12.27 0.43 -7.83
C GLN A 94 -11.36 1.43 -8.55
N VAL A 95 -11.78 2.69 -8.61
CA VAL A 95 -10.95 3.80 -9.08
C VAL A 95 -10.33 4.50 -7.88
N LEU A 96 -9.01 4.64 -7.89
CA LEU A 96 -8.26 5.43 -6.93
C LEU A 96 -8.39 6.91 -7.30
N LEU A 97 -9.32 7.60 -6.63
CA LEU A 97 -9.53 9.03 -6.76
C LEU A 97 -9.20 9.69 -5.41
N LEU A 98 -8.10 10.42 -5.36
CA LEU A 98 -7.70 11.18 -4.17
C LEU A 98 -8.30 12.59 -4.21
N GLU A 99 -8.52 13.18 -3.05
CA GLU A 99 -8.91 14.60 -2.95
C GLU A 99 -7.87 15.51 -3.63
N PRO A 100 -8.30 16.58 -4.33
CA PRO A 100 -7.40 17.46 -5.09
C PRO A 100 -6.24 18.01 -4.26
N GLU A 101 -6.49 18.38 -3.00
CA GLU A 101 -5.50 18.88 -2.05
C GLU A 101 -4.37 17.86 -1.83
N ARG A 102 -4.75 16.59 -1.69
CA ARG A 102 -3.83 15.48 -1.47
C ARG A 102 -3.06 15.16 -2.74
N GLN A 103 -3.71 15.19 -3.91
CA GLN A 103 -3.04 15.03 -5.20
C GLN A 103 -1.93 16.09 -5.38
N PHE A 104 -2.26 17.36 -5.11
CA PHE A 104 -1.30 18.46 -5.23
C PHE A 104 -0.09 18.30 -4.30
N LEU A 105 -0.31 17.94 -3.03
CA LEU A 105 0.80 17.69 -2.08
C LEU A 105 1.69 16.52 -2.52
N ILE A 106 1.13 15.49 -3.16
CA ILE A 106 1.89 14.37 -3.72
C ILE A 106 2.75 14.84 -4.89
N GLU A 107 2.17 15.59 -5.84
CA GLU A 107 2.87 16.10 -7.03
C GLU A 107 4.00 17.06 -6.69
N LYS A 108 3.77 17.98 -5.74
CA LYS A 108 4.80 18.92 -5.28
C LYS A 108 5.82 18.27 -4.34
N GLY A 109 5.51 17.10 -3.80
CA GLY A 109 6.33 16.45 -2.78
C GLY A 109 6.33 17.19 -1.44
N TRP A 110 5.29 17.99 -1.16
CA TRP A 110 5.18 18.84 0.03
C TRP A 110 4.48 18.14 1.18
N ASP A 111 4.87 18.48 2.41
CA ASP A 111 4.26 18.00 3.66
C ASP A 111 3.74 19.19 4.49
N TYR A 112 2.69 18.99 5.30
CA TYR A 112 2.03 20.08 6.03
C TYR A 112 2.99 20.85 6.96
N PHE A 113 3.79 20.11 7.72
CA PHE A 113 4.75 20.69 8.66
C PHE A 113 6.16 20.72 8.08
N GLN A 114 6.31 20.81 6.77
CA GLN A 114 7.61 21.08 6.16
C GLN A 114 7.97 22.56 6.29
N ARG A 115 9.26 22.88 6.45
CA ARG A 115 9.72 24.27 6.40
C ARG A 115 9.82 24.75 4.95
N PHE A 116 9.37 25.97 4.69
CA PHE A 116 9.49 26.63 3.40
C PHE A 116 10.38 27.88 3.50
N SER A 117 11.09 28.20 2.41
CA SER A 117 11.80 29.48 2.26
C SER A 117 10.85 30.61 1.84
N SER A 118 11.34 31.85 1.80
CA SER A 118 10.58 33.00 1.27
C SER A 118 10.17 32.84 -0.20
N GLU A 119 10.92 32.06 -0.96
CA GLU A 119 10.62 31.70 -2.35
C GLU A 119 9.67 30.48 -2.46
N LEU A 120 9.12 30.02 -1.33
CA LEU A 120 8.26 28.83 -1.23
C LEU A 120 8.95 27.53 -1.67
N ASN A 121 10.27 27.48 -1.58
CA ASN A 121 11.04 26.25 -1.79
C ASN A 121 11.04 25.41 -0.51
N ALA A 122 10.71 24.13 -0.67
CA ALA A 122 10.55 23.19 0.43
C ALA A 122 11.93 22.80 1.01
N LEU A 123 12.11 22.95 2.32
CA LEU A 123 13.34 22.62 3.05
C LEU A 123 13.15 21.30 3.79
N ASN A 124 14.23 20.52 3.92
CA ASN A 124 14.17 19.16 4.46
C ASN A 124 13.86 19.05 5.97
N LYS A 125 13.69 20.18 6.68
CA LYS A 125 13.45 20.19 8.13
C LYS A 125 11.97 20.45 8.42
N PRO A 126 11.31 19.59 9.20
CA PRO A 126 9.94 19.87 9.62
C PRO A 126 9.90 20.96 10.69
N ILE A 127 8.75 21.61 10.79
CA ILE A 127 8.41 22.60 11.81
C ILE A 127 7.56 21.92 12.88
N LEU A 128 7.81 22.30 14.13
CA LEU A 128 6.97 21.94 15.26
C LEU A 128 6.14 23.19 15.60
N PRO A 129 4.87 23.27 15.17
CA PRO A 129 4.01 24.36 15.58
C PRO A 129 3.91 24.38 17.12
N ARG A 130 3.82 25.58 17.70
CA ARG A 130 3.65 25.75 19.15
C ARG A 130 2.24 25.41 19.64
N GLU A 131 1.31 25.15 18.72
CA GLU A 131 -0.10 24.84 19.01
C GLU A 131 -0.28 23.41 19.54
N TYR A 132 -1.45 23.13 20.13
CA TYR A 132 -1.87 21.90 20.82
C TYR A 132 -1.91 20.61 19.97
N LEU A 133 -1.11 20.48 18.92
CA LEU A 133 -1.02 19.26 18.14
C LEU A 133 -0.02 18.29 18.78
N SER A 134 -0.43 17.03 18.93
CA SER A 134 0.48 15.99 19.38
C SER A 134 1.55 15.71 18.32
N ILE A 135 2.71 15.26 18.78
CA ILE A 135 3.84 14.90 17.92
C ILE A 135 3.46 13.80 16.92
N GLU A 136 2.58 12.89 17.33
CA GLU A 136 2.04 11.83 16.49
C GLU A 136 1.21 12.37 15.33
N VAL A 137 0.37 13.39 15.58
CA VAL A 137 -0.44 14.02 14.53
C VAL A 137 0.46 14.70 13.50
N ILE A 138 1.50 15.41 13.96
CA ILE A 138 2.49 16.05 13.07
C ILE A 138 3.23 14.98 12.24
N ALA A 139 3.68 13.90 12.88
CA ALA A 139 4.38 12.81 12.22
C ALA A 139 3.53 12.16 11.11
N LEU A 140 2.30 11.78 11.43
CA LEU A 140 1.39 11.14 10.48
C LEU A 140 0.89 12.09 9.40
N SER A 141 0.63 13.36 9.73
CA SER A 141 0.25 14.38 8.75
C SER A 141 1.30 14.51 7.64
N ASN A 142 2.58 14.53 8.00
CA ASN A 142 3.67 14.54 7.03
C ASN A 142 3.80 13.21 6.27
N LEU A 143 3.73 12.07 6.95
CA LEU A 143 3.84 10.75 6.30
C LEU A 143 2.71 10.47 5.31
N LEU A 144 1.48 10.90 5.64
CA LEU A 144 0.27 10.58 4.89
C LEU A 144 -0.22 11.74 4.01
N LYS A 145 0.40 12.92 4.08
CA LYS A 145 0.00 14.13 3.35
C LYS A 145 -1.46 14.53 3.60
N LEU A 146 -1.88 14.43 4.86
CA LEU A 146 -3.23 14.76 5.30
C LEU A 146 -3.21 15.90 6.32
N HIS A 147 -4.23 16.74 6.25
CA HIS A 147 -4.43 17.81 7.24
C HIS A 147 -4.56 17.20 8.65
N PRO A 148 -4.02 17.84 9.71
CA PRO A 148 -4.08 17.35 11.10
C PRO A 148 -5.46 16.87 11.55
N GLU A 149 -6.51 17.61 11.20
CA GLU A 149 -7.90 17.25 11.55
C GLU A 149 -8.34 15.89 10.98
N LYS A 150 -7.80 15.49 9.83
CA LYS A 150 -8.07 14.17 9.22
C LYS A 150 -7.22 13.06 9.84
N ILE A 151 -6.14 13.40 10.55
CA ILE A 151 -5.25 12.43 11.22
C ILE A 151 -5.82 12.00 12.57
N VAL A 152 -6.37 12.94 13.35
CA VAL A 152 -6.93 12.67 14.69
C VAL A 152 -7.84 11.44 14.74
N PRO A 153 -8.83 11.27 13.84
CA PRO A 153 -9.71 10.09 13.89
C PRO A 153 -9.05 8.77 13.50
N ILE A 154 -7.87 8.78 12.88
CA ILE A 154 -7.23 7.58 12.30
C ILE A 154 -5.90 7.21 12.96
N ILE A 155 -5.43 7.97 13.94
CA ILE A 155 -4.10 7.81 14.58
C ILE A 155 -3.86 6.40 15.15
N ASP A 156 -4.94 5.75 15.59
CA ASP A 156 -4.93 4.39 16.13
C ASP A 156 -5.51 3.35 15.16
N ASN A 157 -6.01 3.78 13.99
CA ASN A 157 -6.51 2.89 12.94
C ASN A 157 -5.38 2.50 11.98
N GLU A 158 -4.63 1.46 12.36
CA GLU A 158 -3.56 0.86 11.56
C GLU A 158 -3.93 0.57 10.10
N PHE A 159 -5.13 0.03 9.90
CA PHE A 159 -5.57 -0.40 8.58
C PHE A 159 -5.77 0.81 7.66
N GLU A 160 -6.44 1.85 8.16
CA GLU A 160 -6.71 3.08 7.42
C GLU A 160 -5.45 3.89 7.15
N MET A 161 -4.54 4.01 8.15
CA MET A 161 -3.22 4.63 7.94
C MET A 161 -2.46 3.98 6.78
N LEU A 162 -2.48 2.65 6.71
CA LEU A 162 -1.77 1.91 5.66
C LEU A 162 -2.46 1.99 4.31
N GLU A 163 -3.78 2.01 4.31
CA GLU A 163 -4.57 2.22 3.10
C GLU A 163 -4.25 3.59 2.50
N ILE A 164 -4.24 4.65 3.30
CA ILE A 164 -3.88 6.02 2.88
C ILE A 164 -2.43 6.08 2.37
N LEU A 165 -1.49 5.43 3.04
CA LEU A 165 -0.11 5.35 2.55
C LEU A 165 -0.05 4.71 1.16
N LEU A 166 -0.69 3.55 0.98
CA LEU A 166 -0.70 2.82 -0.28
C LEU A 166 -1.38 3.62 -1.39
N GLU A 167 -2.52 4.26 -1.10
CA GLU A 167 -3.18 5.17 -2.02
C GLU A 167 -2.27 6.29 -2.51
N ASN A 168 -1.52 6.94 -1.60
CA ASN A 168 -0.57 8.00 -1.97
C ASN A 168 0.46 7.49 -2.96
N GLU A 169 1.07 6.35 -2.65
CA GLU A 169 2.19 5.82 -3.42
C GLU A 169 1.71 5.26 -4.76
N PHE A 170 0.62 4.50 -4.79
CA PHE A 170 0.04 4.01 -6.05
C PHE A 170 -0.40 5.17 -6.96
N PHE A 171 -1.03 6.21 -6.40
CA PHE A 171 -1.38 7.41 -7.15
C PHE A 171 -0.13 8.11 -7.71
N LYS A 172 0.90 8.29 -6.88
CA LYS A 172 2.19 8.89 -7.28
C LYS A 172 2.84 8.15 -8.46
N TYR A 173 2.75 6.82 -8.48
CA TYR A 173 3.27 6.00 -9.56
C TYR A 173 2.28 5.82 -10.74
N GLY A 174 1.16 6.54 -10.74
CA GLY A 174 0.20 6.51 -11.84
C GLY A 174 -0.54 5.17 -11.96
N TYR A 175 -0.81 4.49 -10.85
CA TYR A 175 -1.64 3.29 -10.82
C TYR A 175 -2.96 3.61 -10.12
N GLY A 176 -4.06 3.63 -10.88
CA GLY A 176 -5.33 4.16 -10.41
C GLY A 176 -6.50 3.18 -10.44
N ILE A 177 -6.32 1.95 -10.93
CA ILE A 177 -7.38 0.93 -10.97
C ILE A 177 -7.04 -0.22 -10.01
N LEU A 178 -7.88 -0.42 -8.99
CA LEU A 178 -7.65 -1.35 -7.89
C LEU A 178 -8.74 -2.44 -7.80
N GLY A 179 -8.51 -3.42 -6.92
CA GLY A 179 -9.52 -4.42 -6.57
C GLY A 179 -10.71 -3.79 -5.83
N ILE A 180 -11.83 -4.52 -5.76
CA ILE A 180 -12.99 -4.09 -4.97
C ILE A 180 -12.72 -4.45 -3.50
N SER A 181 -12.72 -3.46 -2.60
CA SER A 181 -12.69 -3.69 -1.15
C SER A 181 -13.96 -4.42 -0.68
N LYS A 182 -13.79 -5.39 0.22
CA LYS A 182 -14.91 -6.12 0.85
C LYS A 182 -15.18 -5.71 2.30
N GLY A 183 -14.57 -4.61 2.77
CA GLY A 183 -14.69 -4.12 4.15
C GLY A 183 -13.65 -4.72 5.09
N GLY A 184 -13.16 -3.90 6.04
CA GLY A 184 -11.99 -4.14 6.89
C GLY A 184 -12.11 -5.35 7.83
N ILE A 185 -11.14 -6.28 7.74
CA ILE A 185 -10.90 -7.29 8.77
C ILE A 185 -9.68 -6.81 9.59
N PRO A 186 -9.72 -6.87 10.93
CA PRO A 186 -8.58 -6.49 11.77
C PRO A 186 -7.29 -7.24 11.42
N LEU A 187 -6.17 -6.50 11.32
CA LEU A 187 -4.86 -7.07 10.95
C LEU A 187 -4.23 -7.96 12.03
N TYR A 188 -4.79 -7.97 13.25
CA TYR A 188 -4.24 -8.73 14.38
C TYR A 188 -4.32 -10.26 14.20
N GLU A 189 -5.25 -10.77 13.38
CA GLU A 189 -5.36 -12.23 13.14
C GLU A 189 -4.17 -12.80 12.33
N LEU A 190 -3.35 -11.94 11.73
CA LEU A 190 -2.23 -12.32 10.87
C LEU A 190 -0.85 -12.13 11.53
N SER A 191 -0.77 -11.53 12.72
CA SER A 191 0.41 -10.80 13.20
C SER A 191 1.46 -11.62 13.97
N MET A 192 1.18 -12.86 14.38
CA MET A 192 2.06 -13.48 15.40
C MET A 192 3.38 -14.08 14.91
N TRP A 193 3.65 -14.26 13.61
CA TRP A 193 4.75 -15.19 13.22
C TRP A 193 5.64 -14.81 12.04
N LYS A 194 5.53 -13.63 11.43
CA LYS A 194 6.29 -13.33 10.21
C LYS A 194 6.88 -11.92 10.21
N LYS A 195 7.85 -11.69 11.11
CA LYS A 195 8.71 -10.50 11.04
C LYS A 195 9.38 -10.43 9.66
N ASP A 196 9.50 -9.22 9.16
CA ASP A 196 10.25 -8.87 7.95
C ASP A 196 9.79 -9.48 6.63
N LEU A 197 8.49 -9.79 6.49
CA LEU A 197 7.91 -10.18 5.20
C LEU A 197 8.06 -9.13 4.10
N TYR A 198 8.27 -7.87 4.47
CA TYR A 198 8.59 -6.83 3.51
C TYR A 198 9.92 -7.10 2.78
N PHE A 199 10.86 -7.88 3.34
CA PHE A 199 12.03 -8.34 2.60
C PHE A 199 11.65 -9.30 1.48
N LYS A 200 10.68 -10.19 1.69
CA LYS A 200 10.20 -11.08 0.62
C LYS A 200 9.53 -10.30 -0.52
N ILE A 201 8.81 -9.22 -0.19
CA ILE A 201 8.28 -8.29 -1.21
C ILE A 201 9.43 -7.76 -2.08
N LYS A 202 10.51 -7.30 -1.45
CA LYS A 202 11.72 -6.80 -2.13
C LYS A 202 12.45 -7.87 -2.93
N GLU A 203 12.77 -9.01 -2.33
CA GLU A 203 13.54 -10.10 -2.94
C GLU A 203 12.85 -10.68 -4.17
N LYS A 204 11.52 -10.83 -4.11
CA LYS A 204 10.73 -11.40 -5.21
C LYS A 204 10.16 -10.36 -6.16
N ASN A 205 10.43 -9.07 -5.92
CA ASN A 205 9.86 -7.95 -6.65
C ASN A 205 8.33 -8.03 -6.79
N LEU A 206 7.63 -8.29 -5.68
CA LEU A 206 6.17 -8.47 -5.70
C LEU A 206 5.48 -7.14 -5.97
N GLY A 207 4.55 -7.11 -6.92
CA GLY A 207 3.73 -5.96 -7.28
C GLY A 207 2.43 -6.45 -7.92
N ILE A 208 1.38 -5.63 -7.91
CA ILE A 208 0.12 -5.97 -8.60
C ILE A 208 0.23 -5.63 -10.08
N GLU A 209 0.94 -4.55 -10.36
CA GLU A 209 1.18 -3.96 -11.67
C GLU A 209 2.21 -4.72 -12.52
N ASN A 210 3.02 -5.59 -11.91
CA ASN A 210 4.11 -6.29 -12.59
C ASN A 210 3.89 -7.80 -12.74
N ILE A 211 2.67 -8.27 -12.42
CA ILE A 211 2.24 -9.65 -12.62
C ILE A 211 2.07 -9.90 -14.13
N LYS A 212 2.60 -11.03 -14.62
CA LYS A 212 2.53 -11.41 -16.04
C LYS A 212 3.00 -10.28 -16.97
N CYS A 213 4.07 -9.57 -16.58
CA CYS A 213 4.64 -8.50 -17.41
C CYS A 213 5.07 -9.04 -18.79
N SER A 214 5.06 -8.19 -19.81
CA SER A 214 5.42 -8.56 -21.20
C SER A 214 6.92 -8.85 -21.39
N CYS A 215 7.77 -8.26 -20.54
CA CYS A 215 9.23 -8.32 -20.70
C CYS A 215 9.91 -9.53 -20.04
N CYS A 216 9.18 -10.33 -19.28
CA CYS A 216 9.65 -11.54 -18.61
C CYS A 216 8.70 -12.71 -18.88
N LYS A 217 9.19 -13.93 -18.67
CA LYS A 217 8.40 -15.17 -18.62
C LYS A 217 8.94 -16.07 -17.51
N GLY A 218 8.12 -16.98 -17.02
CA GLY A 218 8.55 -18.01 -16.08
C GLY A 218 7.46 -18.43 -15.09
N ARG A 219 7.84 -19.29 -14.16
CA ARG A 219 6.95 -19.82 -13.13
C ARG A 219 7.34 -19.29 -11.75
N SER A 220 6.35 -18.90 -10.99
CA SER A 220 6.46 -18.58 -9.56
C SER A 220 5.71 -19.61 -8.72
N LYS A 221 5.84 -19.54 -7.38
CA LYS A 221 5.12 -20.44 -6.45
C LYS A 221 3.61 -20.24 -6.54
N SER A 222 3.17 -19.06 -6.96
CA SER A 222 1.77 -18.70 -7.21
C SER A 222 1.20 -19.23 -8.55
N SER A 223 2.00 -19.91 -9.37
CA SER A 223 1.50 -20.59 -10.59
C SER A 223 0.55 -21.74 -10.21
N ILE A 224 -0.42 -22.03 -11.07
CA ILE A 224 -1.41 -23.09 -10.84
C ILE A 224 -1.08 -24.28 -11.73
N ALA A 225 -1.05 -25.48 -11.17
CA ALA A 225 -0.85 -26.72 -11.90
C ALA A 225 -2.12 -27.57 -11.88
N LYS A 226 -2.52 -28.08 -13.05
CA LYS A 226 -3.51 -29.14 -13.14
C LYS A 226 -2.79 -30.47 -12.98
N VAL A 227 -3.18 -31.24 -11.99
CA VAL A 227 -2.57 -32.54 -11.67
C VAL A 227 -3.59 -33.66 -11.77
N GLU A 228 -3.11 -34.86 -12.11
CA GLU A 228 -3.83 -36.11 -11.95
C GLU A 228 -3.29 -36.84 -10.73
N ILE A 229 -4.16 -37.18 -9.80
CA ILE A 229 -3.80 -37.91 -8.58
C ILE A 229 -3.62 -39.39 -8.93
N LEU A 230 -2.50 -39.98 -8.51
CA LEU A 230 -2.13 -41.36 -8.87
C LEU A 230 -2.54 -42.39 -7.81
N LYS A 231 -2.74 -41.95 -6.57
CA LYS A 231 -3.04 -42.81 -5.42
C LYS A 231 -4.14 -42.15 -4.58
N ASP A 232 -4.93 -42.97 -3.90
CA ASP A 232 -5.93 -42.47 -2.94
C ASP A 232 -5.21 -41.95 -1.68
N GLY A 233 -5.62 -40.78 -1.18
CA GLY A 233 -5.07 -40.28 0.08
C GLY A 233 -5.25 -38.81 0.39
N CYS A 234 -4.65 -38.42 1.52
CA CYS A 234 -4.58 -37.05 2.02
C CYS A 234 -3.12 -36.61 2.11
N TYR A 235 -2.64 -35.88 1.10
CA TYR A 235 -1.21 -35.70 0.91
C TYR A 235 -0.64 -34.37 1.44
N LEU A 236 -1.48 -33.38 1.70
CA LEU A 236 -1.04 -32.01 1.99
C LEU A 236 -1.70 -31.49 3.26
N ALA A 237 -1.21 -31.93 4.41
CA ALA A 237 -1.63 -31.44 5.72
C ALA A 237 -1.26 -29.95 5.94
N GLU A 238 -0.09 -29.54 5.42
CA GLU A 238 0.43 -28.17 5.49
C GLU A 238 0.74 -27.62 4.08
N PRO A 239 -0.28 -27.09 3.37
CA PRO A 239 -0.10 -26.48 2.06
C PRO A 239 0.78 -25.23 2.09
N CYS A 240 1.42 -24.91 0.95
CA CYS A 240 2.30 -23.74 0.81
C CYS A 240 1.64 -22.40 1.18
N SER A 241 0.31 -22.28 1.06
CA SER A 241 -0.47 -21.07 1.33
C SER A 241 -1.77 -21.39 2.05
N LYS A 242 -2.03 -20.67 3.16
CA LYS A 242 -3.28 -20.80 3.91
C LYS A 242 -4.45 -20.15 3.18
N THR A 243 -4.20 -19.09 2.42
CA THR A 243 -5.17 -18.40 1.56
C THR A 243 -5.63 -19.35 0.46
N PHE A 244 -4.70 -20.01 -0.21
CA PHE A 244 -5.03 -21.03 -1.21
C PHE A 244 -5.82 -22.16 -0.59
N SER A 245 -5.39 -22.71 0.54
CA SER A 245 -6.07 -23.84 1.16
C SER A 245 -7.47 -23.51 1.68
N LYS A 246 -7.68 -22.29 2.21
CA LYS A 246 -9.00 -21.77 2.58
C LYS A 246 -9.90 -21.61 1.35
N LYS A 247 -9.38 -21.10 0.24
CA LYS A 247 -10.10 -20.99 -1.05
C LYS A 247 -10.47 -22.38 -1.57
N PHE A 248 -9.49 -23.28 -1.65
CA PHE A 248 -9.66 -24.68 -2.05
C PHE A 248 -10.72 -25.37 -1.21
N HIS A 249 -10.65 -25.24 0.13
CA HIS A 249 -11.62 -25.82 1.04
C HIS A 249 -13.05 -25.32 0.75
N LYS A 250 -13.24 -24.02 0.51
CA LYS A 250 -14.56 -23.43 0.22
C LYS A 250 -15.12 -23.85 -1.14
N GLN A 251 -14.27 -24.08 -2.14
CA GLN A 251 -14.69 -24.31 -3.52
C GLN A 251 -14.84 -25.79 -3.90
N ASN A 252 -14.19 -26.70 -3.17
CA ASN A 252 -14.17 -28.12 -3.52
C ASN A 252 -15.06 -28.99 -2.63
N ALA A 253 -15.42 -30.19 -3.12
CA ALA A 253 -16.10 -31.24 -2.38
C ALA A 253 -15.25 -31.74 -1.19
N ASN A 254 -15.79 -32.59 -0.30
CA ASN A 254 -15.08 -33.15 0.89
C ASN A 254 -14.74 -32.14 2.01
N LYS A 255 -15.52 -31.07 2.16
CA LYS A 255 -15.33 -30.06 3.23
C LYS A 255 -15.33 -30.67 4.64
N LYS A 256 -16.27 -31.57 4.93
CA LYS A 256 -16.40 -32.23 6.23
C LYS A 256 -15.14 -33.02 6.59
N ALA A 257 -14.62 -33.83 5.65
CA ALA A 257 -13.39 -34.58 5.85
C ALA A 257 -12.19 -33.68 6.16
N ARG A 258 -12.01 -32.58 5.41
CA ARG A 258 -10.95 -31.60 5.69
C ARG A 258 -11.10 -30.93 7.07
N MET A 259 -12.32 -30.64 7.51
CA MET A 259 -12.55 -30.07 8.84
C MET A 259 -12.21 -31.06 9.96
N ILE A 260 -12.63 -32.31 9.81
CA ILE A 260 -12.32 -33.39 10.75
C ILE A 260 -10.80 -33.55 10.85
N MET A 261 -10.10 -33.71 9.73
CA MET A 261 -8.64 -33.84 9.74
C MET A 261 -7.92 -32.63 10.34
N LYS A 262 -8.35 -31.40 10.00
CA LYS A 262 -7.76 -30.20 10.60
C LYS A 262 -7.89 -30.22 12.13
N ARG A 263 -9.05 -30.63 12.64
CA ARG A 263 -9.31 -30.73 14.09
C ARG A 263 -8.48 -31.86 14.71
N ASP A 264 -8.58 -33.06 14.18
CA ASP A 264 -8.02 -34.27 14.76
C ASP A 264 -6.48 -34.24 14.77
N PHE A 265 -5.86 -33.57 13.79
CA PHE A 265 -4.40 -33.39 13.68
C PHE A 265 -3.91 -31.98 14.09
N TYR A 266 -4.76 -31.14 14.68
CA TYR A 266 -4.41 -29.78 15.12
C TYR A 266 -3.71 -28.92 14.03
N LEU A 267 -4.14 -29.06 12.77
CA LEU A 267 -3.49 -28.39 11.64
C LEU A 267 -3.72 -26.88 11.65
N LYS A 268 -2.65 -26.11 11.39
CA LYS A 268 -2.70 -24.64 11.31
C LYS A 268 -3.50 -24.12 10.10
N SER A 269 -3.80 -24.97 9.13
CA SER A 269 -4.55 -24.62 7.92
C SER A 269 -5.41 -25.79 7.45
N TYR A 270 -6.30 -25.56 6.49
CA TYR A 270 -7.08 -26.67 5.92
C TYR A 270 -6.17 -27.55 5.05
N PRO A 271 -6.21 -28.89 5.21
CA PRO A 271 -5.46 -29.76 4.33
C PRO A 271 -6.02 -29.72 2.90
N ILE A 272 -5.20 -30.09 1.93
CA ILE A 272 -5.61 -30.28 0.54
C ILE A 272 -5.79 -31.79 0.29
N GLY A 273 -7.02 -32.18 -0.06
CA GLY A 273 -7.51 -33.57 -0.11
C GLY A 273 -8.81 -33.74 0.70
N PRO A 274 -9.26 -34.98 1.01
CA PRO A 274 -8.80 -36.23 0.41
C PRO A 274 -9.01 -36.26 -1.11
N PHE A 275 -8.17 -37.03 -1.80
CA PHE A 275 -8.26 -37.27 -3.23
C PHE A 275 -8.40 -38.76 -3.55
N LYS A 276 -9.01 -39.04 -4.71
CA LYS A 276 -9.04 -40.39 -5.31
C LYS A 276 -8.05 -40.49 -6.48
N ALA A 277 -7.54 -41.68 -6.72
CA ALA A 277 -6.76 -41.99 -7.91
C ALA A 277 -7.57 -41.70 -9.18
N GLY A 278 -6.92 -41.10 -10.17
CA GLY A 278 -7.54 -40.60 -11.40
C GLY A 278 -8.20 -39.22 -11.27
N GLU A 279 -8.33 -38.66 -10.06
CA GLU A 279 -8.93 -37.34 -9.87
C GLU A 279 -8.04 -36.24 -10.46
N LYS A 280 -8.65 -35.32 -11.23
CA LYS A 280 -7.96 -34.16 -11.80
C LYS A 280 -8.27 -32.91 -10.99
N VAL A 281 -7.25 -32.30 -10.42
CA VAL A 281 -7.40 -31.16 -9.50
C VAL A 281 -6.39 -30.05 -9.81
N GLU A 282 -6.77 -28.80 -9.53
CA GLU A 282 -5.89 -27.64 -9.63
C GLU A 282 -5.25 -27.34 -8.27
N LEU A 283 -3.93 -27.28 -8.25
CA LEU A 283 -3.12 -27.02 -7.06
C LEU A 283 -2.13 -25.89 -7.32
N LEU A 284 -1.62 -25.25 -6.26
CA LEU A 284 -0.42 -24.43 -6.40
C LEU A 284 0.72 -25.28 -6.93
N LEU A 285 1.51 -24.72 -7.85
CA LEU A 285 2.63 -25.43 -8.48
C LEU A 285 3.59 -26.00 -7.44
N CYS A 286 3.88 -25.27 -6.35
CA CYS A 286 4.77 -25.78 -5.30
C CYS A 286 4.21 -27.00 -4.56
N ASP A 287 2.90 -27.08 -4.36
CA ASP A 287 2.26 -28.23 -3.72
C ASP A 287 2.14 -29.40 -4.71
N ALA A 288 1.83 -29.11 -5.98
CA ALA A 288 1.83 -30.08 -7.07
C ALA A 288 3.21 -30.74 -7.27
N GLN A 289 4.29 -29.95 -7.21
CA GLN A 289 5.66 -30.45 -7.32
C GLN A 289 6.00 -31.44 -6.20
N LYS A 290 5.64 -31.14 -4.94
CA LYS A 290 5.82 -32.07 -3.81
C LYS A 290 5.09 -33.41 -4.02
N LEU A 291 3.86 -33.34 -4.55
CA LEU A 291 3.08 -34.55 -4.84
C LEU A 291 3.69 -35.36 -5.98
N GLN A 292 4.24 -34.69 -7.00
CA GLN A 292 4.92 -35.35 -8.09
C GLN A 292 6.24 -36.00 -7.64
N GLU A 293 7.04 -35.31 -6.83
CA GLU A 293 8.27 -35.84 -6.22
C GLU A 293 7.98 -37.08 -5.36
N SER A 294 6.81 -37.12 -4.72
CA SER A 294 6.35 -38.26 -3.90
C SER A 294 5.67 -39.38 -4.71
N ASN A 295 5.63 -39.28 -6.04
CA ASN A 295 4.88 -40.20 -6.92
C ASN A 295 3.39 -40.35 -6.54
N CYS A 296 2.78 -39.29 -6.00
CA CYS A 296 1.37 -39.24 -5.61
C CYS A 296 0.50 -38.52 -6.66
N ALA A 297 1.10 -37.69 -7.52
CA ALA A 297 0.40 -36.98 -8.58
C ALA A 297 1.28 -36.81 -9.83
N LYS A 298 0.66 -36.55 -10.98
CA LYS A 298 1.32 -36.20 -12.23
C LYS A 298 0.84 -34.82 -12.67
N ILE A 299 1.77 -33.87 -12.88
CA ILE A 299 1.42 -32.56 -13.46
C ILE A 299 1.07 -32.74 -14.94
N LEU A 300 -0.13 -32.31 -15.33
CA LEU A 300 -0.64 -32.35 -16.69
C LEU A 300 -0.37 -31.04 -17.44
N SER A 301 -0.62 -29.91 -16.77
CA SER A 301 -0.39 -28.57 -17.33
C SER A 301 -0.15 -27.55 -16.22
N VAL A 302 0.44 -26.40 -16.58
CA VAL A 302 0.71 -25.30 -15.65
C VAL A 302 0.21 -23.99 -16.25
N GLU A 303 -0.67 -23.30 -15.54
CA GLU A 303 -0.93 -21.87 -15.77
C GLU A 303 0.17 -21.06 -15.08
N GLU A 304 1.05 -20.49 -15.89
CA GLU A 304 2.23 -19.77 -15.41
C GLU A 304 1.88 -18.38 -14.88
N ASN A 305 2.26 -18.12 -13.63
CA ASN A 305 2.24 -16.79 -13.04
C ASN A 305 3.69 -16.36 -12.75
N TRP A 306 4.06 -15.13 -13.12
CA TRP A 306 5.37 -14.56 -12.79
C TRP A 306 5.25 -13.10 -12.39
N PHE A 307 6.28 -12.64 -11.67
CA PHE A 307 6.50 -11.24 -11.33
C PHE A 307 7.68 -10.74 -12.17
N CYS A 308 7.62 -9.48 -12.58
CA CYS A 308 8.69 -8.88 -13.37
C CYS A 308 10.04 -8.96 -12.64
N LYS A 309 11.12 -9.29 -13.36
CA LYS A 309 12.48 -9.26 -12.82
C LYS A 309 13.29 -8.04 -13.27
N LYS A 310 12.78 -7.28 -14.25
CA LYS A 310 13.47 -6.14 -14.87
C LYS A 310 13.00 -4.81 -14.29
N GLU A 311 11.69 -4.61 -14.20
CA GLU A 311 11.08 -3.38 -13.71
C GLU A 311 10.70 -3.53 -12.25
N GLU A 312 11.17 -2.60 -11.42
CA GLU A 312 10.89 -2.57 -10.00
C GLU A 312 9.43 -2.24 -9.71
N SER A 313 8.82 -3.04 -8.84
CA SER A 313 7.43 -2.88 -8.46
C SER A 313 7.18 -1.65 -7.58
N ILE A 314 5.95 -1.14 -7.60
CA ILE A 314 5.47 -0.07 -6.72
C ILE A 314 5.65 -0.48 -5.26
N LEU A 315 5.26 -1.70 -4.87
CA LEU A 315 5.42 -2.17 -3.49
C LEU A 315 6.89 -2.21 -3.05
N VAL A 316 7.81 -2.61 -3.93
CA VAL A 316 9.25 -2.57 -3.62
C VAL A 316 9.74 -1.13 -3.46
N LYS A 317 9.31 -0.21 -4.32
CA LYS A 317 9.63 1.22 -4.19
C LYS A 317 9.14 1.78 -2.86
N ILE A 318 7.94 1.41 -2.43
CA ILE A 318 7.38 1.80 -1.12
C ILE A 318 8.26 1.27 0.01
N VAL A 319 8.58 -0.03 0.01
CA VAL A 319 9.44 -0.64 1.03
C VAL A 319 10.80 0.04 1.09
N LYS A 320 11.45 0.27 -0.06
CA LYS A 320 12.73 0.98 -0.15
C LYS A 320 12.64 2.39 0.42
N LYS A 321 11.63 3.17 0.02
CA LYS A 321 11.41 4.54 0.50
C LYS A 321 11.24 4.59 2.03
N LEU A 322 10.43 3.70 2.61
CA LEU A 322 10.23 3.61 4.06
C LEU A 322 11.55 3.24 4.77
N MET A 323 12.29 2.27 4.25
CA MET A 323 13.59 1.86 4.79
C MET A 323 14.65 2.97 4.70
N GLU A 324 14.70 3.71 3.60
CA GLU A 324 15.61 4.83 3.39
C GLU A 324 15.30 5.97 4.34
N LYS A 325 14.01 6.32 4.51
CA LYS A 325 13.58 7.33 5.49
C LYS A 325 13.97 6.90 6.91
N ARG A 326 13.75 5.63 7.26
CA ARG A 326 14.18 5.06 8.56
C ARG A 326 15.70 5.17 8.77
N LYS A 327 16.50 4.83 7.76
CA LYS A 327 17.97 4.95 7.82
C LYS A 327 18.41 6.41 7.99
N SER A 328 17.78 7.33 7.27
CA SER A 328 18.03 8.77 7.38
C SER A 328 17.75 9.28 8.79
N ILE A 329 16.59 8.94 9.36
CA ILE A 329 16.21 9.29 10.74
C ILE A 329 17.19 8.69 11.76
N ALA A 330 17.62 7.44 11.59
CA ALA A 330 18.60 6.82 12.48
C ALA A 330 19.97 7.52 12.43
N LYS A 331 20.38 8.04 11.27
CA LYS A 331 21.60 8.87 11.16
C LYS A 331 21.43 10.20 11.90
N GLU A 332 20.30 10.87 11.70
CA GLU A 332 20.02 12.16 12.33
C GLU A 332 19.91 12.05 13.86
N LYS A 333 19.18 11.04 14.36
CA LYS A 333 19.10 10.74 15.80
C LYS A 333 20.47 10.48 16.42
N ARG A 334 21.38 9.79 15.72
CA ARG A 334 22.75 9.59 16.21
C ARG A 334 23.52 10.90 16.32
N GLY A 335 23.37 11.80 15.35
CA GLY A 335 23.95 13.15 15.41
C GLY A 335 23.44 13.95 16.62
N ILE A 336 22.12 13.97 16.82
CA ILE A 336 21.51 14.65 17.98
C ILE A 336 22.01 14.04 19.29
N LYS A 337 22.03 12.70 19.40
CA LYS A 337 22.56 11.99 20.58
C LYS A 337 24.01 12.35 20.87
N ALA A 338 24.88 12.36 19.88
CA ALA A 338 26.29 12.73 20.06
C ALA A 338 26.44 14.16 20.61
N VAL A 339 25.66 15.11 20.10
CA VAL A 339 25.65 16.51 20.58
C VAL A 339 25.09 16.60 22.00
N SER A 340 24.04 15.85 22.33
CA SER A 340 23.48 15.84 23.68
C SER A 340 24.45 15.22 24.70
N VAL A 341 25.14 14.15 24.34
CA VAL A 341 26.18 13.52 25.17
C VAL A 341 27.33 14.48 25.42
N SER A 342 27.81 15.20 24.39
CA SER A 342 28.90 16.16 24.57
C SER A 342 28.50 17.37 25.42
N LYS A 343 27.23 17.79 25.38
CA LYS A 343 26.74 18.94 26.16
C LYS A 343 26.36 18.60 27.59
N ALA A 344 25.75 17.44 27.84
CA ALA A 344 25.10 17.11 29.10
C ALA A 344 25.62 15.85 29.80
N GLY A 345 26.58 15.12 29.18
CA GLY A 345 27.21 13.95 29.75
C GLY A 345 26.19 12.91 30.23
N LEU A 346 26.22 12.60 31.53
CA LEU A 346 25.33 11.64 32.18
C LEU A 346 23.84 12.02 32.11
N PHE A 347 23.50 13.32 31.96
CA PHE A 347 22.13 13.81 31.86
C PHE A 347 21.61 13.89 30.42
N CYS A 348 22.32 13.30 29.45
CA CYS A 348 21.96 13.39 28.04
C CYS A 348 20.55 12.88 27.71
N GLU A 349 20.05 11.86 28.39
CA GLU A 349 18.70 11.33 28.17
C GLU A 349 17.61 12.35 28.54
N ASN A 350 17.78 13.13 29.61
CA ASN A 350 16.83 14.20 29.98
C ASN A 350 16.76 15.26 28.88
N VAL A 351 17.92 15.71 28.38
CA VAL A 351 18.02 16.69 27.29
C VAL A 351 17.43 16.15 25.98
N LEU A 352 17.56 14.85 25.72
CA LEU A 352 16.97 14.21 24.54
C LEU A 352 15.44 14.12 24.64
N GLN A 353 14.91 13.83 25.82
CA GLN A 353 13.45 13.77 26.05
C GLN A 353 12.79 15.14 25.91
N GLU A 354 13.47 16.21 26.34
CA GLU A 354 13.02 17.60 26.17
C GLU A 354 13.16 18.09 24.72
N ASN A 355 13.94 17.42 23.89
CA ASN A 355 14.12 17.80 22.49
C ASN A 355 12.92 17.35 21.65
N ALA A 356 11.98 18.29 21.42
CA ALA A 356 10.76 18.03 20.66
C ALA A 356 11.03 17.49 19.23
N TYR A 357 12.15 17.90 18.60
CA TYR A 357 12.52 17.36 17.29
C TYR A 357 12.99 15.90 17.38
N TYR A 358 13.75 15.56 18.42
CA TYR A 358 14.11 14.17 18.71
C TYR A 358 12.86 13.30 18.95
N SER A 359 11.89 13.81 19.69
CA SER A 359 10.60 13.15 19.94
C SER A 359 9.78 12.98 18.65
N LEU A 360 9.77 13.97 17.75
CA LEU A 360 9.17 13.82 16.42
C LEU A 360 9.85 12.73 15.59
N LEU A 361 11.18 12.68 15.60
CA LEU A 361 11.92 11.61 14.91
C LEU A 361 11.58 10.23 15.51
N ASN A 362 11.34 10.13 16.81
CA ASN A 362 10.88 8.89 17.46
C ASN A 362 9.49 8.49 16.97
N ALA A 363 8.53 9.43 16.94
CA ALA A 363 7.18 9.17 16.46
C ALA A 363 7.17 8.74 14.98
N ILE A 364 7.88 9.47 14.10
CA ILE A 364 8.00 9.08 12.70
C ILE A 364 8.59 7.67 12.58
N ASN A 365 9.68 7.37 13.31
CA ASN A 365 10.30 6.04 13.26
C ASN A 365 9.34 4.92 13.74
N LYS A 366 8.58 5.17 14.82
CA LYS A 366 7.54 4.26 15.31
C LYS A 366 6.53 3.92 14.21
N TYR A 367 6.02 4.93 13.51
CA TYR A 367 5.07 4.72 12.41
C TYR A 367 5.69 4.03 11.20
N LEU A 368 6.93 4.34 10.84
CA LEU A 368 7.64 3.65 9.75
C LEU A 368 7.81 2.14 10.05
N ASP A 369 8.19 1.80 11.28
CA ASP A 369 8.34 0.41 11.70
C ASP A 369 6.99 -0.33 11.68
N ARG A 370 5.93 0.34 12.16
CA ARG A 370 4.55 -0.17 12.10
C ARG A 370 4.08 -0.39 10.66
N MET A 371 4.33 0.58 9.77
CA MET A 371 3.95 0.51 8.36
C MET A 371 4.68 -0.62 7.63
N LEU A 372 5.99 -0.77 7.83
CA LEU A 372 6.78 -1.86 7.25
C LEU A 372 6.30 -3.24 7.72
N PHE A 373 5.97 -3.36 9.01
CA PHE A 373 5.47 -4.60 9.59
C PHE A 373 4.09 -4.99 9.04
N LEU A 374 3.17 -4.03 8.95
CA LEU A 374 1.78 -4.28 8.56
C LEU A 374 1.58 -4.37 7.05
N LEU A 375 2.48 -3.80 6.24
CA LEU A 375 2.30 -3.72 4.79
C LEU A 375 2.03 -5.08 4.14
N PRO A 376 2.79 -6.15 4.42
CA PRO A 376 2.51 -7.49 3.91
C PRO A 376 1.15 -8.03 4.37
N LEU A 377 0.73 -7.71 5.59
CA LEU A 377 -0.56 -8.16 6.13
C LEU A 377 -1.72 -7.50 5.37
N HIS A 378 -1.59 -6.21 5.09
CA HIS A 378 -2.62 -5.43 4.42
C HIS A 378 -2.83 -5.87 2.96
N ILE A 379 -1.75 -6.06 2.18
CA ILE A 379 -1.85 -6.52 0.78
C ILE A 379 -2.29 -8.00 0.64
N CYS A 380 -2.22 -8.77 1.73
CA CYS A 380 -2.72 -10.15 1.79
C CYS A 380 -4.12 -10.27 2.42
N ASN A 381 -4.69 -9.17 2.90
CA ASN A 381 -6.02 -9.15 3.50
C ASN A 381 -7.09 -8.97 2.41
N GLN A 382 -7.99 -9.93 2.27
CA GLN A 382 -9.10 -9.90 1.30
C GLN A 382 -10.05 -8.69 1.46
N ALA A 383 -10.01 -8.04 2.62
CA ALA A 383 -10.69 -6.78 2.89
C ALA A 383 -10.09 -5.59 2.12
N SER A 384 -8.78 -5.58 1.89
CA SER A 384 -8.07 -4.46 1.30
C SER A 384 -8.35 -4.35 -0.20
N LYS A 385 -8.50 -3.12 -0.70
CA LYS A 385 -8.51 -2.84 -2.15
C LYS A 385 -7.18 -3.13 -2.84
N PHE A 386 -6.09 -3.22 -2.07
CA PHE A 386 -4.77 -3.63 -2.52
C PHE A 386 -4.53 -5.14 -2.40
N TYR A 387 -5.56 -5.91 -2.05
CA TYR A 387 -5.46 -7.36 -2.00
C TYR A 387 -5.11 -7.96 -3.37
N ASN A 388 -4.14 -8.85 -3.38
CA ASN A 388 -3.87 -9.70 -4.53
C ASN A 388 -3.60 -11.15 -4.10
N GLU A 389 -4.33 -12.09 -4.68
CA GLU A 389 -4.23 -13.51 -4.31
C GLU A 389 -2.86 -14.11 -4.63
N LEU A 390 -2.25 -13.74 -5.75
CA LEU A 390 -0.95 -14.28 -6.18
C LEU A 390 0.17 -13.79 -5.25
N ILE A 391 0.12 -12.52 -4.82
CA ILE A 391 1.03 -11.98 -3.81
C ILE A 391 0.84 -12.71 -2.47
N ALA A 392 -0.41 -12.97 -2.06
CA ALA A 392 -0.70 -13.73 -0.84
C ALA A 392 -0.12 -15.15 -0.89
N TYR A 393 -0.23 -15.83 -2.05
CA TYR A 393 0.38 -17.14 -2.26
C TYR A 393 1.91 -17.08 -2.16
N GLU A 394 2.55 -16.08 -2.77
CA GLU A 394 4.01 -15.90 -2.72
C GLU A 394 4.55 -15.64 -1.31
N LEU A 395 3.77 -14.97 -0.46
CA LEU A 395 4.11 -14.68 0.93
C LEU A 395 3.66 -15.81 1.90
N GLY A 396 2.98 -16.83 1.37
CA GLY A 396 2.48 -17.98 2.12
C GLY A 396 1.41 -17.61 3.14
N PHE A 397 0.60 -16.59 2.85
CA PHE A 397 -0.61 -16.27 3.61
C PHE A 397 -1.75 -17.21 3.27
#